data_AF-A0A7J7N0F5-F1
#
_entry.id   AF-A0A7J7N0F5-F1
#
_cell.length_a   1.000
_cell.length_b   1.000
_cell.length_c   1.000
_cell.angle_alpha   90.00
_cell.angle_beta   90.00
_cell.angle_gamma   90.00
#
_symmetry.space_group_name_H-M   'P 1'
#
loop_
_entity.id
_entity.type
_entity.pdbx_description
1 polymer ?
#
loop_
_entity_poly.entity_id
_entity_poly.type
_entity_poly.pdbx_seq_one_letter_code
_entity_poly.pdbx_strand_id
1 'polypeptide(L)' 'MRYRGNPAEFVIPYNKYVKSITHQVAICMRFKIKLENVDAAERRCSGVVTGAGDIDPFRWPEQNGDA' A
#
# COMPACT_ATOMS: atom_id res chain seq x y z
N MET A 1 13.34 23.66 3.50
CA MET A 1 12.84 22.33 3.91
C MET A 1 12.69 21.48 2.65
N ARG A 2 13.60 20.55 2.38
CA ARG A 2 13.54 19.73 1.16
C ARG A 2 12.63 18.54 1.43
N TYR A 3 11.45 18.54 0.83
CA TYR A 3 10.55 17.38 0.82
C TYR A 3 11.22 16.32 -0.05
N ARG A 4 11.91 15.35 0.56
CA ARG A 4 12.46 14.20 -0.16
C ARG A 4 11.26 13.31 -0.50
N GLY A 5 10.61 13.64 -1.61
CA GLY A 5 9.38 13.03 -2.07
C GLY A 5 9.60 11.60 -2.50
N ASN A 6 9.44 10.66 -1.56
CA ASN A 6 8.96 9.35 -1.95
C ASN A 6 7.87 8.87 -0.99
N PRO A 7 6.58 9.06 -1.34
CA PRO A 7 5.48 8.65 -0.49
C PRO A 7 5.30 7.12 -0.41
N ALA A 8 5.88 6.33 -1.33
CA ALA A 8 5.79 4.87 -1.33
C ALA A 8 6.87 4.18 -2.21
N GLU A 9 7.26 2.95 -1.87
CA GLU A 9 8.05 2.10 -2.78
C GLU A 9 7.20 1.71 -4.00
N PHE A 10 7.43 2.35 -5.16
CA PHE A 10 6.71 2.04 -6.41
C PHE A 10 7.33 0.89 -7.21
N VAL A 11 8.60 0.54 -6.93
CA VAL A 11 9.26 -0.65 -7.48
C VAL A 11 9.27 -1.73 -6.41
N ILE A 12 8.40 -2.72 -6.56
CA ILE A 12 8.22 -3.79 -5.58
C ILE A 12 8.84 -5.08 -6.13
N PRO A 13 9.72 -5.77 -5.37
CA PRO A 13 10.21 -7.10 -5.74
C PRO A 13 9.06 -8.08 -6.02
N TYR A 14 9.16 -8.85 -7.10
CA TYR A 14 8.10 -9.78 -7.56
C TYR A 14 7.57 -10.69 -6.45
N ASN A 15 8.46 -11.28 -5.65
CA ASN A 15 8.09 -12.16 -4.54
C ASN A 15 7.29 -11.46 -3.44
N LYS A 16 7.51 -10.16 -3.19
CA LYS A 16 6.70 -9.37 -2.26
C LYS A 16 5.32 -9.09 -2.85
N TYR A 17 5.25 -8.75 -4.13
CA TYR A 17 3.99 -8.53 -4.84
C TYR A 17 3.10 -9.78 -4.86
N VAL A 18 3.66 -10.94 -5.24
CA VAL A 18 2.91 -12.21 -5.24
C VAL A 18 2.36 -12.52 -3.84
N LYS A 19 3.17 -12.35 -2.80
CA LYS A 19 2.71 -12.54 -1.42
C LYS A 19 1.60 -11.57 -1.03
N SER A 20 1.61 -10.32 -1.51
CA SER A 20 0.56 -9.37 -1.16
C SER A 20 -0.77 -9.70 -1.85
N ILE A 21 -0.75 -10.20 -3.09
CA ILE A 21 -1.99 -10.57 -3.79
C ILE A 21 -2.57 -11.91 -3.31
N THR A 22 -1.75 -12.82 -2.77
CA THR A 22 -2.25 -14.08 -2.19
C THR A 22 -2.92 -13.88 -0.83
N HIS A 23 -2.55 -12.83 -0.10
CA HIS A 23 -3.14 -12.49 1.20
C HIS A 23 -4.19 -11.40 1.00
N GLN A 24 -5.45 -11.82 0.82
CA GLN A 24 -6.56 -10.87 0.66
C GLN A 24 -6.66 -9.95 1.88
N VAL A 25 -6.75 -8.65 1.60
CA VAL A 25 -6.98 -7.61 2.60
C VAL A 25 -8.48 -7.37 2.70
N ALA A 26 -9.05 -7.66 3.85
CA ALA A 26 -10.45 -7.46 4.17
C ALA A 26 -10.68 -6.20 5.02
N ILE A 27 -11.90 -5.66 4.93
CA ILE A 27 -12.37 -4.61 5.83
C ILE A 27 -12.28 -5.11 7.29
N CYS A 28 -11.98 -4.21 8.21
CA CYS A 28 -11.73 -4.46 9.62
C CYS A 28 -10.42 -5.22 9.95
N MET A 29 -9.58 -5.57 8.96
CA MET A 29 -8.26 -6.12 9.25
C MET A 29 -7.36 -5.10 9.95
N ARG A 30 -6.70 -5.52 11.03
CA ARG A 30 -5.69 -4.73 11.73
C ARG A 30 -4.35 -4.86 11.02
N PHE A 31 -3.66 -3.74 10.83
CA PHE A 31 -2.34 -3.71 10.21
C PHE A 31 -1.35 -2.91 11.04
N LYS A 32 -0.05 -3.14 10.78
CA LYS A 32 1.06 -2.35 11.32
C LYS A 32 1.97 -1.94 10.16
N ILE A 33 2.29 -0.65 10.09
CA ILE A 33 3.26 -0.11 9.12
C ILE A 33 4.45 0.50 9.86
N LYS A 34 5.61 0.45 9.19
CA LYS A 34 6.79 1.20 9.58
C LYS A 34 6.85 2.44 8.70
N LEU A 35 6.94 3.60 9.32
CA LEU A 35 7.16 4.87 8.63
C LEU A 35 8.59 5.31 8.92
N GLU A 36 9.41 5.39 7.88
CA GLU A 36 10.71 6.03 7.95
C GLU A 36 10.50 7.55 7.96
N ASN A 37 10.56 8.15 9.14
CA ASN A 37 10.65 9.60 9.25
C ASN A 37 12.10 10.04 9.11
N VAL A 38 12.30 11.21 8.50
CA VAL A 38 13.63 11.82 8.24
C VAL A 38 14.44 12.03 9.52
N ASP A 39 13.78 12.19 10.67
CA ASP A 39 14.41 12.24 12.00
C ASP A 39 14.44 10.85 12.66
N ALA A 40 15.34 9.99 12.17
CA ALA A 40 16.04 8.87 12.83
C ALA A 40 15.30 7.86 13.75
N ALA A 41 14.00 7.99 14.00
CA ALA A 41 13.21 7.07 14.80
C ALA A 41 12.18 6.37 13.91
N GLU A 42 12.37 5.06 13.69
CA GLU A 42 11.37 4.18 13.06
C GLU A 42 10.05 4.32 13.84
N ARG A 43 9.04 4.99 13.25
CA ARG A 43 7.71 5.07 13.86
C ARG A 43 6.88 3.89 13.38
N ARG A 44 6.41 3.09 14.34
CA ARG A 44 5.45 2.02 14.09
C ARG A 44 4.04 2.55 14.29
N CYS A 45 3.26 2.56 13.23
CA CYS A 45 1.85 2.91 13.28
C CYS A 45 1.00 1.65 13.13
N SER A 46 -0.10 1.58 13.87
CA SER A 46 -1.10 0.53 13.72
C SER A 46 -2.42 1.15 13.26
N GLY A 47 -3.15 0.44 12.41
CA GLY A 47 -4.45 0.89 11.91
C GLY A 47 -5.40 -0.27 11.64
N VAL A 48 -6.60 0.07 11.16
CA VAL A 48 -7.63 -0.86 10.72
C VAL A 48 -8.02 -0.48 9.29
N VAL A 49 -8.20 -1.48 8.43
CA VAL A 49 -8.71 -1.29 7.07
C VAL A 49 -10.18 -0.92 7.14
N THR A 50 -10.56 0.24 6.60
CA THR A 50 -11.95 0.73 6.58
C THR A 50 -12.66 0.46 5.25
N GLY A 51 -11.92 0.22 4.17
CA GLY A 51 -12.42 -0.03 2.82
C GLY A 51 -11.31 -0.55 1.90
N ALA A 52 -11.70 -1.18 0.80
CA ALA A 52 -10.81 -1.66 -0.25
C ALA A 52 -11.44 -1.41 -1.63
N GLY A 53 -10.64 -0.98 -2.60
CA GLY A 53 -11.06 -0.65 -3.96
C GLY A 53 -9.99 0.15 -4.71
N ASP A 54 -10.16 0.33 -6.01
CA ASP A 54 -9.22 1.10 -6.84
C ASP A 54 -9.22 2.58 -6.47
N ILE A 55 -8.02 3.16 -6.41
CA ILE A 55 -7.85 4.59 -6.07
C ILE A 55 -8.34 5.50 -7.20
N ASP A 56 -8.26 5.03 -8.44
CA ASP A 56 -8.65 5.76 -9.64
C ASP A 56 -9.06 4.76 -10.74
N PRO A 57 -10.30 4.25 -10.67
CA PRO A 57 -10.77 3.20 -11.59
C PRO A 57 -10.88 3.68 -13.05
N PHE A 58 -10.87 4.99 -13.30
CA PHE A 58 -10.91 5.55 -14.65
C PHE A 58 -9.52 5.59 -15.29
N ARG A 59 -8.49 5.95 -14.51
CA ARG A 59 -7.10 5.99 -15.00
C ARG A 59 -6.43 4.63 -14.97
N TRP A 60 -6.89 3.74 -14.10
CA TRP A 60 -6.40 2.37 -13.95
C TRP A 60 -7.58 1.40 -13.90
N PRO A 61 -8.23 1.13 -15.05
CA PRO A 61 -9.30 0.16 -15.09
C PRO A 61 -8.77 -1.21 -14.68
N GLU A 62 -9.60 -1.98 -13.97
CA GLU A 62 -9.28 -3.36 -13.67
C GLU A 62 -8.93 -4.09 -14.97
N GLN A 63 -7.80 -4.82 -14.96
CA GLN A 63 -7.39 -5.70 -16.06
C GLN A 63 -8.22 -7.00 -16.08
N ASN A 64 -9.45 -6.97 -15.54
CA ASN A 64 -10.39 -8.07 -15.63
C ASN A 64 -11.11 -7.93 -16.97
N GLY A 65 -10.66 -8.74 -17.94
CA GLY A 65 -11.06 -8.65 -19.35
C GLY A 65 -12.51 -9.04 -19.61
N ASP A 66 -13.45 -8.19 -19.21
CA ASP A 66 -14.79 -8.18 -19.78
C ASP A 66 -14.83 -7.21 -20.96
N ALA A 67 -14.44 -7.75 -22.12
CA ALA A 67 -14.80 -7.31 -23.46
C ALA A 67 -15.36 -8.51 -24.23
#